data_AF-A0A357AIJ6-F1
#
_entry.id   AF-A0A357AIJ6-F1
#
_cell.length_a   1.000
_cell.length_b   1.000
_cell.length_c   1.000
_cell.angle_alpha   90.00
_cell.angle_beta   90.00
_cell.angle_gamma   90.00
#
_symmetry.space_group_name_H-M   'P 1'
#
loop_
_entity.id
_entity.type
_entity.pdbx_description
1 polymer ?
#
loop_
_entity_poly.entity_id
_entity_poly.type
_entity_poly.pdbx_seq_one_letter_code
_entity_poly.pdbx_strand_id
1 'polypeptide(L)'
;MFAGQVKSIVPVCATIFFAYSISNLFNVLDFGTNIGNFISDWGLPLWVLAFFIPLFCALLGMVLPGSSQTAIFGGAIVAIMAGAGANPFLIAGMLPVITGAMEGMTPPLALCMYTAMGIAGSGMKETTKNCLVWVGLHYALSVIVMLGILPIWGLV
;
A
#
# COMPACT_ATOMS: atom_id res chain seq x y z
N MET A 1 12.15 -21.67 25.45
CA MET A 1 11.30 -20.45 25.47
C MET A 1 10.73 -20.09 24.10
N PHE A 2 11.49 -20.09 23.00
CA PHE A 2 10.97 -19.67 21.68
C PHE A 2 10.25 -20.74 20.83
N ALA A 3 10.51 -22.03 21.06
CA ALA A 3 10.00 -23.11 20.20
C ALA A 3 8.45 -23.19 20.13
N GLY A 4 7.74 -22.80 21.20
CA GLY A 4 6.28 -22.75 21.22
C GLY A 4 5.70 -21.59 20.41
N GLN A 5 6.41 -20.46 20.35
CA GLN A 5 6.00 -19.28 19.59
C GLN A 5 6.29 -19.43 18.09
N VAL A 6 7.25 -20.27 17.69
CA VAL A 6 7.51 -20.53 16.26
C VAL A 6 6.27 -21.04 15.53
N LYS A 7 5.42 -21.85 16.19
CA LYS A 7 4.18 -22.36 15.57
C LYS A 7 3.15 -21.27 15.25
N SER A 8 3.11 -20.18 16.03
CA SER A 8 2.15 -19.08 15.78
C SER A 8 2.57 -18.15 14.64
N ILE A 9 3.84 -18.14 14.25
CA ILE A 9 4.35 -17.34 13.12
C ILE A 9 4.24 -18.08 11.77
N VAL A 10 4.13 -19.42 11.77
CA VAL A 10 4.06 -20.22 10.52
C VAL A 10 3.00 -19.71 9.53
N PRO A 11 1.74 -19.42 9.93
CA PRO A 11 0.75 -18.92 8.99
C PRO A 11 1.14 -17.56 8.38
N VAL A 12 1.68 -16.65 9.20
CA VAL A 12 2.14 -15.32 8.75
C VAL A 12 3.27 -15.45 7.74
N CYS A 13 4.28 -16.29 8.03
CA CYS A 13 5.38 -16.56 7.10
C CYS A 13 4.90 -17.18 5.79
N ALA A 14 3.95 -18.11 5.84
CA ALA A 14 3.39 -18.73 4.64
C ALA A 14 2.65 -17.70 3.78
N THR A 15 1.83 -16.83 4.38
CA THR A 15 1.14 -15.74 3.67
C THR A 15 2.14 -14.80 2.99
N ILE A 16 3.19 -14.38 3.71
CA ILE A 16 4.24 -13.53 3.15
C ILE A 16 4.94 -14.23 1.97
N PHE A 17 5.31 -15.51 2.12
CA PHE A 17 5.95 -16.29 1.07
C PHE A 17 5.10 -16.37 -0.21
N PHE A 18 3.81 -16.68 -0.08
CA PHE A 18 2.92 -16.75 -1.24
C PHE A 18 2.71 -15.37 -1.88
N ALA A 19 2.62 -14.31 -1.08
CA ALA A 19 2.47 -12.96 -1.62
C ALA A 19 3.69 -12.53 -2.45
N TYR A 20 4.92 -12.83 -1.99
CA TYR A 20 6.13 -12.61 -2.80
C TYR A 20 6.19 -13.51 -4.04
N SER A 21 5.71 -14.75 -3.94
CA SER A 21 5.66 -15.66 -5.09
C SER A 21 4.70 -15.16 -6.19
N ILE A 22 3.52 -14.65 -5.79
CA ILE A 22 2.57 -13.98 -6.68
C ILE A 22 3.19 -12.71 -7.28
N SER A 23 3.88 -11.92 -6.45
CA SER A 23 4.60 -10.73 -6.91
C SER A 23 5.62 -11.06 -7.99
N ASN A 24 6.40 -12.13 -7.83
CA ASN A 24 7.36 -12.55 -8.84
C ASN A 24 6.66 -13.00 -10.13
N LEU A 25 5.55 -13.74 -10.03
CA LEU A 25 4.75 -14.10 -11.21
C LEU A 25 4.25 -12.85 -11.94
N PHE A 26 3.72 -11.86 -11.23
CA PHE A 26 3.23 -10.61 -11.82
C PHE A 26 4.34 -9.80 -12.48
N ASN A 27 5.54 -9.80 -11.90
CA ASN A 27 6.72 -9.18 -12.51
C ASN A 27 7.12 -9.87 -13.82
N VAL A 28 7.12 -11.22 -13.86
CA VAL A 28 7.43 -11.98 -15.09
C VAL A 28 6.38 -11.77 -16.18
N LEU A 29 5.11 -11.58 -15.80
CA LEU A 29 4.02 -11.31 -16.73
C LEU A 29 3.91 -9.84 -17.14
N ASP A 30 4.81 -8.98 -16.66
CA ASP A 30 4.77 -7.53 -16.86
C ASP A 30 3.39 -6.93 -16.52
N PHE A 31 2.76 -7.46 -15.48
CA PHE A 31 1.38 -7.16 -15.12
C PHE A 31 1.18 -5.69 -14.78
N GLY A 32 2.14 -5.09 -14.08
CA GLY A 32 2.13 -3.67 -13.73
C GLY A 32 2.06 -2.78 -14.96
N THR A 33 2.90 -3.03 -15.96
CA THR A 33 2.91 -2.26 -17.22
C THR A 33 1.62 -2.46 -18.01
N ASN A 34 1.14 -3.71 -18.12
CA ASN A 34 -0.09 -4.01 -18.86
C ASN A 34 -1.33 -3.33 -18.25
N ILE A 35 -1.48 -3.37 -16.92
CA ILE A 35 -2.54 -2.62 -16.22
C ILE A 35 -2.29 -1.11 -16.31
N GLY A 36 -1.03 -0.69 -16.22
CA GLY A 36 -0.64 0.71 -16.32
C GLY A 36 -1.13 1.34 -17.61
N ASN A 37 -0.85 0.68 -18.74
CA ASN A 37 -1.27 1.10 -20.07
C ASN A 37 -2.79 1.12 -20.19
N PHE A 38 -3.48 0.07 -19.71
CA PHE A 38 -4.94 -0.01 -19.72
C PHE A 38 -5.60 1.15 -18.97
N ILE A 39 -5.06 1.56 -17.81
CA ILE A 39 -5.58 2.69 -17.03
C ILE A 39 -5.21 4.02 -17.68
N SER A 40 -4.02 4.15 -18.27
CA SER A 40 -3.63 5.38 -18.96
C SER A 40 -4.52 5.71 -20.15
N ASP A 41 -5.08 4.70 -20.83
CA ASP A 41 -6.01 4.87 -21.95
C ASP A 41 -7.33 5.56 -21.52
N TRP A 42 -7.66 5.54 -20.23
CA TRP A 42 -8.87 6.18 -19.71
C TRP A 42 -8.74 7.70 -19.57
N GLY A 43 -7.52 8.25 -19.65
CA GLY A 43 -7.27 9.69 -19.56
C GLY A 43 -7.76 10.32 -18.26
N LEU A 44 -7.66 9.58 -17.15
CA LEU A 44 -8.18 10.04 -15.86
C LEU A 44 -7.43 11.29 -15.36
N PRO A 45 -8.14 12.29 -14.83
CA PRO A 45 -7.50 13.49 -14.30
C PRO A 45 -6.76 13.18 -12.99
N LEU A 46 -5.74 13.99 -12.68
CA LEU A 46 -4.85 13.81 -11.53
C LEU A 46 -5.59 13.60 -10.21
N TRP A 47 -6.65 14.35 -9.95
CA TRP A 47 -7.38 14.27 -8.69
C TRP A 47 -8.11 12.94 -8.49
N VAL A 48 -8.56 12.30 -9.58
CA VAL A 48 -9.15 10.95 -9.53
C VAL A 48 -8.07 9.95 -9.17
N LEU A 49 -6.93 10.00 -9.86
CA LEU A 49 -5.83 9.07 -9.63
C LEU A 49 -5.23 9.23 -8.22
N ALA A 50 -5.05 10.47 -7.75
CA ALA A 50 -4.57 10.76 -6.40
C ALA A 50 -5.48 10.20 -5.31
N PHE A 51 -6.80 10.10 -5.56
CA PHE A 51 -7.76 9.49 -4.64
C PHE A 51 -7.77 7.95 -4.75
N PHE A 52 -7.83 7.42 -5.98
CA PHE A 52 -8.02 5.99 -6.21
C PHE A 52 -6.77 5.15 -5.97
N ILE A 53 -5.58 5.65 -6.30
CA ILE A 53 -4.34 4.86 -6.17
C ILE A 53 -4.03 4.52 -4.71
N PRO A 54 -4.04 5.46 -3.74
CA PRO A 54 -3.80 5.10 -2.34
C PRO A 54 -4.87 4.16 -1.79
N LEU A 55 -6.12 4.28 -2.26
CA LEU A 55 -7.21 3.38 -1.86
C LEU A 55 -6.97 1.97 -2.38
N PHE A 56 -6.58 1.86 -3.65
CA PHE A 56 -6.19 0.60 -4.28
C PHE A 56 -5.01 -0.06 -3.54
N CYS A 57 -3.97 0.70 -3.20
CA CYS A 57 -2.83 0.19 -2.44
C CYS A 57 -3.22 -0.24 -1.01
N ALA A 58 -4.09 0.52 -0.33
CA ALA A 58 -4.60 0.14 0.99
C ALA A 58 -5.41 -1.17 0.94
N LEU A 59 -6.25 -1.34 -0.08
CA LEU A 59 -7.04 -2.56 -0.28
C LEU A 59 -6.16 -3.76 -0.62
N LEU A 60 -5.17 -3.59 -1.50
CA LEU A 60 -4.21 -4.65 -1.81
C LEU A 60 -3.28 -4.96 -0.62
N GLY A 61 -2.96 -3.97 0.21
CA GLY A 61 -2.13 -4.09 1.41
C GLY A 61 -2.73 -4.95 2.52
N MET A 62 -4.00 -5.33 2.36
CA MET A 62 -4.64 -6.36 3.18
C MET A 62 -4.11 -7.77 2.89
N VAL A 63 -3.52 -8.01 1.71
CA VAL A 63 -3.12 -9.34 1.22
C VAL A 63 -1.66 -9.37 0.76
N LEU A 64 -1.21 -8.32 0.07
CA LEU A 64 0.12 -8.22 -0.51
C LEU A 64 1.01 -7.28 0.30
N PRO A 65 2.27 -7.68 0.57
CA PRO A 65 3.25 -6.79 1.16
C PRO A 65 3.45 -5.53 0.31
N GLY A 66 3.70 -4.40 0.95
CA GLY A 66 3.87 -3.09 0.34
C GLY A 66 5.15 -3.02 -0.48
N SER A 67 6.19 -3.75 -0.06
CA SER A 67 7.39 -3.99 -0.87
C SER A 67 7.04 -4.72 -2.18
N SER A 68 6.18 -5.74 -2.12
CA SER A 68 5.68 -6.44 -3.31
C SER A 68 4.82 -5.53 -4.19
N GLN A 69 3.90 -4.75 -3.61
CA GLN A 69 3.11 -3.79 -4.37
C GLN A 69 3.98 -2.75 -5.09
N THR A 70 5.02 -2.24 -4.42
CA THR A 70 5.96 -1.29 -5.01
C THR A 70 6.73 -1.94 -6.15
N ALA A 71 7.15 -3.19 -6.01
CA ALA A 71 7.84 -3.92 -7.07
C ALA A 71 6.94 -4.18 -8.30
N ILE A 72 5.67 -4.51 -8.09
CA ILE A 72 4.71 -4.83 -9.17
C ILE A 72 4.21 -3.55 -9.85
N PHE A 73 3.75 -2.57 -9.07
CA PHE A 73 2.98 -1.43 -9.58
C PHE A 73 3.74 -0.11 -9.54
N GLY A 74 4.88 -0.02 -8.86
CA GLY A 74 5.56 1.25 -8.61
C GLY A 74 5.88 2.02 -9.89
N GLY A 75 6.46 1.35 -10.89
CA GLY A 75 6.74 1.96 -12.19
C GLY A 75 5.49 2.46 -12.91
N ALA A 76 4.43 1.64 -12.93
CA ALA A 76 3.17 1.98 -13.58
C ALA A 76 2.45 3.14 -12.88
N ILE A 77 2.40 3.15 -11.54
CA ILE A 77 1.82 4.24 -10.74
C ILE A 77 2.55 5.56 -11.02
N VAL A 78 3.88 5.55 -11.02
CA VAL A 78 4.68 6.75 -11.33
C VAL A 78 4.40 7.23 -12.76
N ALA A 79 4.37 6.32 -13.74
CA ALA A 79 4.11 6.66 -15.13
C ALA A 79 2.72 7.26 -15.36
N ILE A 80 1.66 6.63 -14.83
CA ILE A 80 0.27 7.12 -14.97
C ILE A 80 0.10 8.47 -14.28
N MET A 81 0.62 8.63 -13.07
CA MET A 81 0.52 9.88 -12.32
C MET A 81 1.30 11.01 -13.01
N ALA A 82 2.50 10.73 -13.52
CA ALA A 82 3.27 11.70 -14.29
C ALA A 82 2.55 12.10 -15.58
N GLY A 83 1.92 11.14 -16.27
CA GLY A 83 1.09 11.40 -17.45
C GLY A 83 -0.12 12.29 -17.15
N ALA A 84 -0.65 12.24 -15.92
CA ALA A 84 -1.72 13.11 -15.45
C ALA A 84 -1.23 14.48 -14.90
N GLY A 85 0.09 14.74 -14.93
CA GLY A 85 0.69 16.02 -14.53
C GLY A 85 1.29 16.05 -13.12
N ALA A 86 1.41 14.91 -12.42
CA ALA A 86 2.09 14.85 -11.14
C ALA A 86 3.62 14.93 -11.28
N ASN A 87 4.31 15.41 -10.25
CA ASN A 87 5.78 15.31 -10.18
C ASN A 87 6.19 13.84 -9.94
N PRO A 88 6.94 13.19 -10.86
CA PRO A 88 7.28 11.77 -10.73
C PRO A 88 8.15 11.47 -9.50
N PHE A 89 9.00 12.40 -9.04
CA PHE A 89 9.80 12.22 -7.84
C PHE A 89 8.95 12.25 -6.57
N LEU A 90 7.94 13.14 -6.54
CA LEU A 90 6.96 13.16 -5.46
C LEU A 90 6.22 11.82 -5.39
N ILE A 91 5.72 11.33 -6.52
CA ILE A 91 4.98 10.06 -6.57
C ILE A 91 5.88 8.89 -6.19
N ALA A 92 7.12 8.83 -6.68
CA ALA A 92 8.08 7.80 -6.29
C ALA A 92 8.37 7.83 -4.78
N GLY A 93 8.52 9.02 -4.18
CA GLY A 93 8.67 9.20 -2.74
C GLY A 93 7.42 8.81 -1.93
N MET A 94 6.24 8.92 -2.54
CA MET A 94 4.96 8.52 -1.94
C MET A 94 4.69 7.02 -2.00
N LEU A 95 5.40 6.25 -2.85
CA LEU A 95 5.16 4.81 -2.97
C LEU A 95 5.25 4.09 -1.62
N PRO A 96 6.33 4.22 -0.81
CA PRO A 96 6.39 3.55 0.50
C PRO A 96 5.29 4.00 1.46
N VAL A 97 4.83 5.25 1.32
CA VAL A 97 3.78 5.84 2.16
C VAL A 97 2.43 5.20 1.87
N ILE A 98 2.12 4.95 0.60
CA ILE A 98 0.82 4.41 0.19
C ILE A 98 0.79 2.88 0.13
N THR A 99 1.93 2.23 -0.16
CA THR A 99 2.02 0.78 -0.24
C THR A 99 2.44 0.15 1.08
N GLY A 100 3.39 0.74 1.80
CA GLY A 100 4.02 0.12 2.98
C GLY A 100 3.41 0.58 4.31
N ALA A 101 3.19 1.88 4.49
CA ALA A 101 2.67 2.36 5.77
C ALA A 101 1.23 1.88 6.02
N MET A 102 0.37 1.91 4.99
CA MET A 102 -1.03 1.46 5.11
C MET A 102 -1.18 -0.06 5.05
N GLU A 103 -0.18 -0.78 4.55
CA GLU A 103 -0.13 -2.25 4.57
C GLU A 103 -0.10 -2.77 6.01
N GLY A 104 -0.78 -3.90 6.23
CA GLY A 104 -0.72 -4.61 7.52
C GLY A 104 -1.48 -3.94 8.66
N MET A 105 -1.89 -2.68 8.50
CA MET A 105 -2.74 -1.94 9.43
C MET A 105 -4.16 -1.72 8.91
N THR A 106 -4.41 -1.88 7.60
CA THR A 106 -5.74 -1.75 6.97
C THR A 106 -6.67 -2.90 7.37
N PRO A 107 -7.69 -2.67 8.21
CA PRO A 107 -8.62 -3.73 8.62
C PRO A 107 -9.53 -4.14 7.45
N PRO A 108 -10.08 -5.38 7.41
CA PRO A 108 -10.10 -6.36 8.50
C PRO A 108 -8.97 -7.40 8.48
N LEU A 109 -8.17 -7.49 7.41
CA LEU A 109 -7.13 -8.53 7.28
C LEU A 109 -5.78 -8.14 7.90
N ALA A 110 -5.54 -6.85 8.15
CA ALA A 110 -4.42 -6.23 8.88
C ALA A 110 -3.48 -7.18 9.66
N LEU A 111 -2.56 -7.84 8.95
CA LEU A 111 -1.74 -8.91 9.52
C LEU A 111 -0.87 -8.41 10.69
N CYS A 112 -0.31 -7.22 10.56
CA CYS A 112 0.53 -6.60 11.60
C CYS A 112 -0.29 -6.15 12.81
N MET A 113 -1.57 -5.79 12.61
CA MET A 113 -2.49 -5.45 13.70
C MET A 113 -2.65 -6.62 14.67
N TYR A 114 -2.78 -7.87 14.19
CA TYR A 114 -2.91 -9.04 15.05
C TYR A 114 -1.69 -9.27 15.94
N THR A 115 -0.49 -9.12 15.38
CA THR A 115 0.75 -9.19 16.16
C THR A 115 0.83 -8.06 17.18
N ALA A 116 0.51 -6.83 16.78
CA ALA A 116 0.51 -5.66 17.66
C ALA A 116 -0.50 -5.83 18.81
N MET A 117 -1.69 -6.37 18.54
CA MET A 117 -2.68 -6.71 19.57
C MET A 117 -2.16 -7.73 20.58
N GLY A 118 -1.48 -8.78 20.09
CA GLY A 118 -0.86 -9.79 20.95
C GLY A 118 0.22 -9.22 21.88
N ILE A 119 1.00 -8.24 21.39
CA ILE A 119 2.02 -7.55 22.18
C ILE A 119 1.38 -6.58 23.19
N ALA A 120 0.37 -5.81 22.76
CA ALA A 120 -0.26 -4.77 23.57
C ALA A 120 -1.33 -5.31 24.54
N GLY A 121 -1.75 -6.57 24.39
CA GLY A 121 -2.87 -7.15 25.17
C GLY A 121 -4.21 -6.47 24.88
N SER A 122 -4.39 -5.88 23.70
CA SER A 122 -5.56 -5.05 23.37
C SER A 122 -6.67 -5.85 22.68
N GLY A 123 -7.92 -5.40 22.87
CA GLY A 123 -9.10 -5.98 22.24
C GLY A 123 -9.20 -5.64 20.73
N MET A 124 -9.76 -6.58 19.95
CA MET A 124 -9.92 -6.44 18.49
C MET A 124 -10.69 -5.18 18.10
N LYS A 125 -11.77 -4.89 18.83
CA LYS A 125 -12.70 -3.80 18.51
C LYS A 125 -12.03 -2.44 18.70
N GLU A 126 -11.33 -2.26 19.82
CA GLU A 126 -10.61 -1.04 20.17
C GLU A 126 -9.46 -0.80 19.20
N THR A 127 -8.66 -1.84 18.92
CA THR A 127 -7.54 -1.73 17.98
C THR A 127 -8.01 -1.44 16.57
N THR A 128 -9.05 -2.15 16.10
CA THR A 128 -9.62 -1.91 14.75
C THR A 128 -10.10 -0.47 14.59
N LYS A 129 -10.78 0.09 15.60
CA LYS A 129 -11.21 1.50 15.58
C LYS A 129 -10.03 2.45 15.44
N ASN A 130 -8.97 2.24 16.22
CA ASN A 130 -7.78 3.08 16.16
C ASN A 130 -7.06 2.94 14.81
N CYS A 131 -6.95 1.72 14.28
CA CYS A 131 -6.39 1.46 12.96
C CYS A 131 -7.22 2.14 11.86
N LEU A 132 -8.56 2.11 11.91
CA LEU A 132 -9.40 2.81 10.93
C LEU A 132 -9.17 4.33 10.96
N VAL A 133 -9.04 4.92 12.14
CA VAL A 133 -8.71 6.36 12.27
C VAL A 133 -7.33 6.64 11.68
N TRP A 134 -6.34 5.81 12.02
CA TRP A 134 -4.98 5.95 11.50
C TRP A 134 -4.93 5.82 9.97
N VAL A 135 -5.54 4.78 9.40
CA VAL A 135 -5.60 4.55 7.94
C VAL A 135 -6.34 5.70 7.26
N GLY A 136 -7.48 6.13 7.80
CA GLY A 136 -8.28 7.22 7.22
C GLY A 136 -7.52 8.54 7.18
N LEU A 137 -6.83 8.90 8.26
CA LEU A 137 -6.00 10.11 8.32
C LEU A 137 -4.77 10.01 7.42
N HIS A 138 -4.11 8.86 7.41
CA HIS A 138 -2.93 8.62 6.57
C HIS A 138 -3.29 8.64 5.08
N TYR A 139 -4.42 8.05 4.72
CA TYR A 139 -5.00 8.10 3.39
C TYR A 139 -5.30 9.55 2.98
N ALA A 140 -6.03 10.30 3.80
CA ALA A 140 -6.36 11.69 3.52
C ALA A 140 -5.10 12.55 3.32
N LEU A 141 -4.10 12.39 4.19
CA LEU A 141 -2.81 13.08 4.05
C LEU A 141 -2.09 12.68 2.76
N SER A 142 -2.11 11.39 2.40
CA SER A 142 -1.51 10.90 1.16
C SER A 142 -2.16 11.54 -0.07
N VAL A 143 -3.48 11.64 -0.10
CA VAL A 143 -4.22 12.33 -1.18
C VAL A 143 -3.81 13.80 -1.27
N ILE A 144 -3.80 14.52 -0.13
CA ILE A 144 -3.43 15.95 -0.08
C ILE A 144 -2.02 16.18 -0.62
N VAL A 145 -1.07 15.32 -0.22
CA VAL A 145 0.33 15.40 -0.67
C VAL A 145 0.43 15.07 -2.15
N MET A 146 -0.22 14.01 -2.63
CA MET A 146 -0.19 13.63 -4.05
C MET A 146 -0.85 14.66 -4.97
N LEU A 147 -1.78 15.47 -4.45
CA LEU A 147 -2.36 16.62 -5.13
C LEU A 147 -1.43 17.86 -5.14
N GLY A 148 -0.30 17.83 -4.43
CA GLY A 148 0.60 18.97 -4.30
C GLY A 148 0.05 20.12 -3.45
N ILE A 149 -1.00 19.89 -2.67
CA ILE A 149 -1.59 20.93 -1.81
C ILE A 149 -0.64 21.28 -0.66
N LEU A 150 0.09 20.29 -0.15
CA LEU A 150 1.08 20.48 0.90
C LEU A 150 2.47 20.56 0.25
N PRO A 151 3.16 21.72 0.33
CA PRO A 151 4.43 21.91 -0.35
C PRO A 151 5.51 21.06 0.32
N ILE A 152 6.00 20.05 -0.40
CA ILE A 152 7.19 19.30 -0.01
C ILE A 152 8.38 19.96 -0.70
N TRP A 153 9.33 20.47 0.10
CA TRP A 153 10.48 21.21 -0.39
C TRP A 153 11.21 20.43 -1.49
N GLY A 154 11.29 21.03 -2.68
CA GLY A 154 11.98 20.46 -3.84
C GLY A 154 11.18 19.45 -4.66
N LEU A 155 9.90 19.19 -4.34
CA LEU A 155 9.05 18.19 -5.02
C LEU A 155 7.68 18.72 -5.47
N VAL A 156 7.29 19.93 -5.07
CA VAL A 156 6.06 20.64 -5.45
C VAL A 156 6.40 22.05 -5.90
#